data_AF-A0A800LVN9-F1
#
_entry.id   AF-A0A800LVN9-F1
#
_cell.length_a   1.000
_cell.length_b   1.000
_cell.length_c   1.000
_cell.angle_alpha   90.00
_cell.angle_beta   90.00
_cell.angle_gamma   90.00
#
_symmetry.space_group_name_H-M   'P 1'
#
loop_
_entity.id
_entity.type
_entity.pdbx_description
1 polymer ?
#
loop_
_entity_poly.entity_id
_entity_poly.type
_entity_poly.pdbx_seq_one_letter_code
_entity_poly.pdbx_strand_id
1 'polypeptide(L)'
;MFRIVDADIAEALIWQIWQDYVPRSKRLKLTYGRTVRVYDPGIVNTDSGPDFLGAELSYGPGTRLKGDVEIHIRPSDWRRHGHEKDPRYDTVLLHVVMWNEENLSSIRKQNRQYIPTLVLSEYLQERLYEAGHARFEGKSEGISRRMVRVSPEQTLYENLMRTAGYAKNTNSFHELARCLPIAWIRTGTHREKDDQRTMAIQAVLIGAAGLLPSQRLADSSTTGDHPYVQELEARWGAYGPELSIRSMDEKDWLFFAYAHSIFRA
;
A
#
# COMPACT_ATOMS: atom_id res chain seq x y z
N MET A 1 14.39 14.49 -1.95
CA MET A 1 13.44 14.31 -3.07
C MET A 1 13.59 12.88 -3.56
N PHE A 2 12.63 12.00 -3.28
CA PHE A 2 12.68 10.62 -3.77
C PHE A 2 12.44 10.63 -5.29
N ARG A 3 13.47 10.31 -6.08
CA ARG A 3 13.30 10.04 -7.51
C ARG A 3 13.14 8.54 -7.67
N ILE A 4 12.00 8.11 -8.17
CA ILE A 4 11.83 6.77 -8.72
C ILE A 4 12.54 6.85 -10.07
N VAL A 5 13.66 6.15 -10.28
CA VAL A 5 14.38 6.19 -11.59
C VAL A 5 14.70 4.80 -12.12
N ASP A 6 14.59 3.76 -11.27
CA ASP A 6 15.17 2.44 -11.54
C ASP A 6 14.19 1.28 -11.26
N ALA A 7 12.88 1.53 -11.24
CA ALA A 7 11.90 0.46 -11.16
C ALA A 7 11.72 -0.20 -12.54
N ASP A 8 11.79 -1.53 -12.60
CA ASP A 8 11.37 -2.29 -13.78
C ASP A 8 9.86 -2.09 -13.97
N ILE A 9 9.51 -1.30 -14.99
CA ILE A 9 8.13 -0.96 -15.34
C ILE A 9 7.84 -1.51 -16.73
N ALA A 10 6.80 -2.31 -16.84
CA ALA A 10 6.27 -2.75 -18.13
C ALA A 10 5.51 -1.60 -18.82
N GLU A 11 5.63 -1.48 -20.15
CA GLU A 11 4.89 -0.49 -20.95
C GLU A 11 3.37 -0.62 -20.78
N ALA A 12 2.86 -1.83 -20.55
CA ALA A 12 1.46 -2.10 -20.23
C ALA A 12 0.95 -1.30 -19.01
N LEU A 13 1.80 -1.05 -18.01
CA LEU A 13 1.44 -0.20 -16.87
C LEU A 13 1.32 1.27 -17.32
N ILE A 14 2.18 1.72 -18.22
CA ILE A 14 2.16 3.07 -18.77
C ILE A 14 0.90 3.28 -19.62
N TRP A 15 0.53 2.30 -20.44
CA TRP A 15 -0.73 2.28 -21.18
C TRP A 15 -1.94 2.43 -20.26
N GLN A 16 -1.99 1.65 -19.17
CA GLN A 16 -3.07 1.74 -18.20
C GLN A 16 -3.11 3.12 -17.51
N ILE A 17 -1.95 3.65 -17.12
CA ILE A 17 -1.86 5.00 -16.51
C ILE A 17 -2.35 6.07 -17.49
N TRP A 18 -1.94 5.99 -18.75
CA TRP A 18 -2.36 6.93 -19.79
C TRP A 18 -3.88 6.86 -20.03
N GLN A 19 -4.43 5.66 -20.25
CA GLN A 19 -5.84 5.47 -20.57
C GLN A 19 -6.76 5.89 -19.43
N ASP A 20 -6.45 5.45 -18.20
CA ASP A 20 -7.38 5.52 -17.07
C ASP A 20 -7.12 6.74 -16.16
N TYR A 21 -5.87 7.20 -16.08
CA TYR A 21 -5.44 8.11 -15.03
C TYR A 21 -4.84 9.43 -15.53
N VAL A 22 -4.73 9.66 -16.85
CA VAL A 22 -4.26 10.95 -17.37
C VAL A 22 -5.23 12.09 -16.99
N PRO A 23 -4.76 13.21 -16.42
CA PRO A 23 -5.64 14.31 -16.03
C PRO A 23 -6.22 15.05 -17.24
N ARG A 24 -7.54 14.98 -17.42
CA ARG A 24 -8.25 15.68 -18.52
C ARG A 24 -8.64 17.14 -18.20
N SER A 25 -8.58 17.51 -16.93
CA SER A 25 -8.93 18.85 -16.43
C SER A 25 -7.74 19.80 -16.33
N LYS A 26 -6.51 19.30 -16.37
CA LYS A 26 -5.27 20.08 -16.18
C LYS A 26 -4.48 20.21 -17.49
N ARG A 27 -3.59 21.20 -17.52
CA ARG A 27 -2.52 21.27 -18.54
C ARG A 27 -1.29 20.57 -17.97
N LEU A 28 -0.80 19.56 -18.68
CA LEU A 28 0.40 18.80 -18.33
C LEU A 28 1.62 19.48 -18.94
N LYS A 29 2.72 19.54 -18.18
CA LYS A 29 3.99 20.06 -18.67
C LYS A 29 4.60 19.07 -19.64
N LEU A 30 5.08 19.58 -20.75
CA LEU A 30 5.87 18.84 -21.72
C LEU A 30 7.34 19.22 -21.56
N THR A 31 8.19 18.48 -22.26
CA THR A 31 9.52 18.94 -22.59
C THR A 31 9.49 20.33 -23.25
N TYR A 32 10.55 21.13 -23.04
CA TYR A 32 10.68 22.51 -23.55
C TYR A 32 9.71 23.54 -22.95
N GLY A 33 9.12 23.25 -21.78
CA GLY A 33 8.28 24.21 -21.06
C GLY A 33 6.92 24.49 -21.69
N ARG A 34 6.57 23.78 -22.78
CA ARG A 34 5.22 23.80 -23.35
C ARG A 34 4.26 23.00 -22.46
N THR A 35 2.97 23.16 -22.70
CA THR A 35 1.96 22.35 -22.02
C THR A 35 0.98 21.73 -23.00
N VAL A 36 0.42 20.57 -22.63
CA VAL A 36 -0.67 19.90 -23.35
C VAL A 36 -1.88 19.77 -22.46
N ARG A 37 -3.06 19.94 -23.02
CA ARG A 37 -4.31 19.47 -22.41
C ARG A 37 -4.80 18.26 -23.17
N VAL A 38 -5.07 17.18 -22.45
CA VAL A 38 -5.63 15.94 -23.00
C VAL A 38 -7.15 16.00 -22.79
N TYR A 39 -7.92 15.97 -23.87
CA TYR A 39 -9.39 15.84 -23.81
C TYR A 39 -9.82 14.39 -23.94
N ASP A 40 -9.15 13.66 -24.83
CA ASP A 40 -9.33 12.23 -25.05
C ASP A 40 -7.94 11.57 -25.21
N PRO A 41 -7.59 10.54 -24.42
CA PRO A 41 -6.32 9.81 -24.57
C PRO A 41 -6.23 8.97 -25.86
N GLY A 42 -7.36 8.76 -26.55
CA GLY A 42 -7.44 7.89 -27.72
C GLY A 42 -7.92 6.48 -27.37
N ILE A 43 -7.90 5.60 -28.36
CA ILE A 43 -8.27 4.18 -28.25
C ILE A 43 -7.01 3.33 -28.44
N VAL A 44 -6.80 2.35 -27.56
CA VAL A 44 -5.70 1.39 -27.67
C VAL A 44 -5.68 0.76 -29.06
N ASN A 45 -4.51 0.80 -29.70
CA ASN A 45 -4.24 0.12 -30.95
C ASN A 45 -3.66 -1.27 -30.67
N THR A 46 -4.27 -2.31 -31.22
CA THR A 46 -3.73 -3.68 -31.17
C THR A 46 -3.00 -4.08 -32.44
N ASP A 47 -3.04 -3.21 -33.45
CA ASP A 47 -2.41 -3.41 -34.73
C ASP A 47 -1.07 -2.67 -34.82
N SER A 48 -0.45 -2.82 -35.98
CA SER A 48 0.81 -2.18 -36.31
C SER A 48 0.67 -0.65 -36.43
N GLY A 49 1.40 0.12 -35.63
CA GLY A 49 1.38 1.59 -35.66
C GLY A 49 1.45 2.17 -34.25
N PRO A 50 1.03 3.43 -34.06
CA PRO A 50 1.06 4.06 -32.75
C PRO A 50 0.20 3.34 -31.72
N ASP A 51 0.58 3.42 -30.45
CA ASP A 51 -0.10 2.71 -29.34
C ASP A 51 -1.56 3.13 -29.12
N PHE A 52 -1.89 4.42 -29.32
CA PHE A 52 -3.26 4.93 -29.18
C PHE A 52 -3.66 5.78 -30.37
N LEU A 53 -4.84 5.48 -30.93
CA LEU A 53 -5.37 6.16 -32.10
C LEU A 53 -6.37 7.26 -31.73
N GLY A 54 -6.30 8.38 -32.45
CA GLY A 54 -7.35 9.40 -32.46
C GLY A 54 -7.54 10.16 -31.15
N ALA A 55 -6.49 10.31 -30.34
CA ALA A 55 -6.46 11.18 -29.18
C ALA A 55 -6.79 12.64 -29.55
N GLU A 56 -7.44 13.35 -28.63
CA GLU A 56 -7.77 14.77 -28.79
C GLU A 56 -6.97 15.64 -27.81
N LEU A 57 -6.07 16.45 -28.35
CA LEU A 57 -5.09 17.21 -27.59
C LEU A 57 -5.13 18.71 -27.89
N SER A 58 -4.60 19.53 -26.99
CA SER A 58 -4.48 20.98 -27.21
C SER A 58 -3.24 21.58 -26.57
N TYR A 59 -2.42 22.25 -27.38
CA TYR A 59 -1.16 22.88 -26.97
C TYR A 59 -1.28 24.38 -26.67
N GLY A 60 -2.48 24.95 -26.77
CA GLY A 60 -2.74 26.38 -26.60
C GLY A 60 -4.23 26.67 -26.45
N PRO A 61 -4.66 27.94 -26.37
CA PRO A 61 -6.08 28.29 -26.37
C PRO A 61 -6.73 28.03 -27.75
N GLY A 62 -7.99 27.61 -27.76
CA GLY A 62 -8.85 27.58 -28.96
C GLY A 62 -8.66 26.41 -29.94
N THR A 63 -7.46 25.82 -30.03
CA THR A 63 -7.20 24.74 -31.02
C THR A 63 -7.17 23.37 -30.38
N ARG A 64 -8.01 22.45 -30.88
CA ARG A 64 -7.92 21.01 -30.61
C ARG A 64 -7.37 20.30 -31.84
N LEU A 65 -6.46 19.37 -31.62
CA LEU A 65 -5.85 18.53 -32.64
C LEU A 65 -6.27 17.10 -32.37
N LYS A 66 -6.53 16.35 -33.45
CA LYS A 66 -6.79 14.91 -33.39
C LYS A 66 -5.66 14.16 -34.07
N GLY A 67 -5.17 13.11 -33.41
CA GLY A 67 -4.08 12.28 -33.91
C GLY A 67 -3.62 11.32 -32.83
N ASP A 68 -2.45 10.74 -32.99
CA ASP A 68 -2.13 9.51 -32.26
C ASP A 68 -1.17 9.78 -31.08
N VAL A 69 -1.07 8.81 -30.17
CA VAL A 69 -0.15 8.87 -29.02
C VAL A 69 0.69 7.62 -29.03
N GLU A 70 1.99 7.82 -28.82
CA GLU A 70 2.96 6.74 -28.67
C GLU A 70 3.48 6.69 -27.25
N ILE A 71 3.64 5.49 -26.69
CA ILE A 71 4.11 5.28 -25.32
C ILE A 71 5.41 4.49 -25.32
N HIS A 72 6.35 4.89 -24.47
CA HIS A 72 7.57 4.12 -24.23
C HIS A 72 8.03 4.23 -22.77
N ILE A 73 8.93 3.35 -22.34
CA ILE A 73 9.59 3.53 -21.04
C ILE A 73 10.49 4.76 -21.09
N ARG A 74 11.31 4.87 -22.14
CA ARG A 74 12.26 5.97 -22.33
C ARG A 74 12.13 6.62 -23.71
N PRO A 75 12.56 7.87 -23.85
CA PRO A 75 12.54 8.57 -25.14
C PRO A 75 13.37 7.90 -26.23
N SER A 76 14.52 7.31 -25.86
CA SER A 76 15.42 6.62 -26.78
C SER A 76 14.78 5.41 -27.49
N ASP A 77 13.74 4.81 -26.90
CA ASP A 77 13.05 3.65 -27.48
C ASP A 77 12.36 4.00 -28.81
N TRP A 78 11.96 5.27 -29.02
CA TRP A 78 11.46 5.75 -30.31
C TRP A 78 12.40 5.43 -31.49
N ARG A 79 13.70 5.65 -31.28
CA ARG A 79 14.72 5.39 -32.29
C ARG A 79 15.09 3.91 -32.35
N ARG A 80 15.14 3.26 -31.17
CA ARG A 80 15.43 1.82 -31.05
C ARG A 80 14.42 0.98 -31.83
N HIS A 81 13.15 1.36 -31.80
CA HIS A 81 12.08 0.70 -32.54
C HIS A 81 11.95 1.18 -34.00
N GLY A 82 12.76 2.17 -34.41
CA GLY A 82 12.81 2.64 -35.80
C GLY A 82 11.66 3.56 -36.21
N HIS A 83 10.86 4.05 -35.28
CA HIS A 83 9.71 4.92 -35.57
C HIS A 83 10.12 6.22 -36.26
N GLU A 84 11.34 6.70 -36.04
CA GLU A 84 11.91 7.87 -36.73
C GLU A 84 12.00 7.70 -38.26
N LYS A 85 11.84 6.48 -38.79
CA LYS A 85 11.92 6.15 -40.23
C LYS A 85 10.59 5.67 -40.79
N ASP A 86 9.57 5.51 -39.94
CA ASP A 86 8.31 4.87 -40.31
C ASP A 86 7.18 5.92 -40.42
N PRO A 87 6.62 6.13 -41.63
CA PRO A 87 5.58 7.14 -41.85
C PRO A 87 4.27 6.85 -41.11
N ARG A 88 4.03 5.62 -40.63
CA ARG A 88 2.85 5.30 -39.81
C ARG A 88 2.80 6.10 -38.51
N TYR A 89 3.95 6.58 -38.04
CA TYR A 89 4.05 7.34 -36.80
C TYR A 89 4.03 8.87 -37.03
N ASP A 90 3.87 9.34 -38.27
CA ASP A 90 3.81 10.77 -38.58
C ASP A 90 2.57 11.45 -37.97
N THR A 91 1.52 10.68 -37.69
CA THR A 91 0.28 11.09 -37.03
C THR A 91 0.40 11.25 -35.51
N VAL A 92 1.51 10.79 -34.90
CA VAL A 92 1.74 10.90 -33.46
C VAL A 92 1.82 12.37 -33.05
N LEU A 93 0.85 12.82 -32.27
CA LEU A 93 0.81 14.19 -31.75
C LEU A 93 1.56 14.34 -30.43
N LEU A 94 1.70 13.27 -29.67
CA LEU A 94 2.32 13.27 -28.35
C LEU A 94 3.06 11.95 -28.12
N HIS A 95 4.30 12.05 -27.66
CA HIS A 95 5.07 10.91 -27.17
C HIS A 95 5.01 10.92 -25.65
N VAL A 96 4.57 9.84 -25.05
CA VAL A 96 4.42 9.70 -23.60
C VAL A 96 5.49 8.73 -23.12
N VAL A 97 6.31 9.18 -22.18
CA VAL A 97 7.39 8.35 -21.63
C VAL A 97 7.28 8.25 -20.12
N MET A 98 7.69 7.13 -19.54
CA MET A 98 7.76 7.02 -18.08
C MET A 98 8.89 7.88 -17.52
N TRP A 99 10.10 7.72 -18.06
CA TRP A 99 11.30 8.37 -17.55
C TRP A 99 11.85 9.43 -18.49
N ASN A 100 12.50 10.44 -17.92
CA ASN A 100 13.25 11.45 -18.66
C ASN A 100 14.64 10.89 -19.04
N GLU A 101 15.21 11.35 -20.14
CA GLU A 101 16.59 11.06 -20.57
C GLU A 101 17.30 12.34 -21.04
N GLU A 102 18.62 12.38 -20.86
CA GLU A 102 19.45 13.43 -21.44
C GLU A 102 19.32 13.40 -22.97
N ASN A 103 18.90 14.52 -23.58
CA ASN A 103 18.65 14.73 -25.02
C ASN A 103 17.26 14.36 -25.58
N LEU A 104 16.20 14.54 -24.78
CA LEU A 104 14.82 14.58 -25.25
C LEU A 104 14.58 15.48 -26.49
N SER A 105 15.46 16.46 -26.75
CA SER A 105 15.31 17.51 -27.77
C SER A 105 15.56 17.05 -29.19
N SER A 106 15.84 15.76 -29.37
CA SER A 106 16.22 15.17 -30.63
C SER A 106 15.17 14.23 -31.22
N ILE A 107 14.08 13.94 -30.50
CA ILE A 107 13.08 12.98 -30.98
C ILE A 107 12.24 13.62 -32.09
N ARG A 108 12.32 13.01 -33.28
CA ARG A 108 11.66 13.46 -34.50
C ARG A 108 10.99 12.29 -35.19
N LYS A 109 9.91 12.61 -35.89
CA LYS A 109 9.24 11.69 -36.82
C LYS A 109 10.02 11.58 -38.13
N GLN A 110 9.57 10.69 -39.01
CA GLN A 110 10.11 10.54 -40.36
C GLN A 110 10.07 11.86 -41.13
N ASN A 111 8.97 12.60 -41.01
CA ASN A 111 8.81 13.91 -41.65
C ASN A 111 9.62 15.06 -41.01
N ARG A 112 10.55 14.75 -40.09
CA ARG A 112 11.45 15.67 -39.37
C ARG A 112 10.77 16.61 -38.39
N GLN A 113 9.47 16.50 -38.16
CA GLN A 113 8.80 17.23 -37.09
C GLN A 113 9.22 16.71 -35.73
N TYR A 114 9.46 17.62 -34.78
CA TYR A 114 9.66 17.26 -33.38
C TYR A 114 8.36 16.77 -32.76
N ILE A 115 8.50 15.80 -31.87
CA ILE A 115 7.36 15.25 -31.14
C ILE A 115 7.34 15.90 -29.76
N PRO A 116 6.23 16.56 -29.36
CA PRO A 116 6.07 16.97 -27.99
C PRO A 116 6.10 15.73 -27.08
N THR A 117 6.89 15.77 -26.01
CA THR A 117 7.04 14.63 -25.11
C THR A 117 6.53 14.95 -23.72
N LEU A 118 5.67 14.08 -23.19
CA LEU A 118 5.20 14.11 -21.81
C LEU A 118 5.97 13.08 -20.99
N VAL A 119 6.58 13.52 -19.88
CA VAL A 119 7.22 12.62 -18.90
C VAL A 119 6.22 12.32 -17.78
N LEU A 120 5.66 11.11 -17.77
CA LEU A 120 4.61 10.73 -16.82
C LEU A 120 5.09 10.70 -15.37
N SER A 121 6.34 10.31 -15.11
CA SER A 121 6.86 10.21 -13.75
C SER A 121 6.84 11.56 -13.01
N GLU A 122 7.08 12.68 -13.70
CA GLU A 122 7.02 14.01 -13.07
C GLU A 122 5.62 14.32 -12.55
N TYR A 123 4.60 13.91 -13.29
CA TYR A 123 3.19 14.01 -12.90
C TYR A 123 2.83 13.02 -11.77
N LEU A 124 3.28 11.77 -11.88
CA LEU A 124 2.97 10.73 -10.91
C LEU A 124 3.60 11.03 -9.55
N GLN A 125 4.81 11.60 -9.53
CA GLN A 125 5.49 12.01 -8.30
C GLN A 125 4.65 12.99 -7.48
N GLU A 126 4.07 14.02 -8.12
CA GLU A 126 3.20 14.99 -7.44
C GLU A 126 1.97 14.30 -6.83
N ARG A 127 1.29 13.43 -7.58
CA ARG A 127 0.09 12.73 -7.08
C ARG A 127 0.40 11.72 -5.99
N LEU A 128 1.49 10.96 -6.13
CA LEU A 128 1.93 10.00 -5.12
C LEU A 128 2.33 10.72 -3.84
N TYR A 129 2.96 11.89 -3.96
CA TYR A 129 3.27 12.75 -2.83
C TYR A 129 2.00 13.23 -2.15
N GLU A 130 1.05 13.83 -2.87
CA GLU A 130 -0.24 14.27 -2.33
C GLU A 130 -0.99 13.13 -1.62
N ALA A 131 -1.12 11.96 -2.26
CA ALA A 131 -1.79 10.80 -1.68
C ALA A 131 -1.03 10.22 -0.47
N GLY A 132 0.30 10.23 -0.51
CA GLY A 132 1.16 9.84 0.60
C GLY A 132 0.94 10.76 1.81
N HIS A 133 0.99 12.07 1.59
CA HIS A 133 0.73 13.08 2.60
C HIS A 133 -0.68 12.97 3.19
N ALA A 134 -1.70 12.86 2.35
CA ALA A 134 -3.08 12.72 2.83
C ALA A 134 -3.26 11.48 3.72
N ARG A 135 -2.67 10.33 3.36
CA ARG A 135 -2.69 9.12 4.21
C ARG A 135 -1.91 9.30 5.51
N PHE A 136 -0.76 9.96 5.45
CA PHE A 136 0.05 10.24 6.63
C PHE A 136 -0.69 11.16 7.61
N GLU A 137 -1.23 12.27 7.13
CA GLU A 137 -2.02 13.22 7.93
C GLU A 137 -3.25 12.54 8.54
N GLY A 138 -4.03 11.82 7.73
CA GLY A 138 -5.19 11.08 8.23
C GLY A 138 -4.84 10.08 9.33
N LYS A 139 -3.68 9.42 9.24
CA LYS A 139 -3.18 8.52 10.29
C LYS A 139 -2.71 9.29 11.53
N SER A 140 -1.97 10.39 11.33
CA SER A 140 -1.48 11.27 12.40
C SER A 140 -2.65 11.82 13.21
N GLU A 141 -3.62 12.44 12.54
CA GLU A 141 -4.85 12.95 13.16
C GLU A 141 -5.65 11.86 13.88
N GLY A 142 -5.72 10.66 13.30
CA GLY A 142 -6.37 9.51 13.92
C GLY A 142 -5.72 9.12 15.25
N ILE A 143 -4.38 9.07 15.29
CA ILE A 143 -3.61 8.78 16.50
C ILE A 143 -3.79 9.91 17.51
N SER A 144 -3.63 11.18 17.11
CA SER A 144 -3.81 12.33 18.01
C SER A 144 -5.21 12.36 18.64
N ARG A 145 -6.26 12.11 17.85
CA ARG A 145 -7.64 12.00 18.38
C ARG A 145 -7.80 10.87 19.38
N ARG A 146 -7.17 9.71 19.14
CA ARG A 146 -7.20 8.58 20.09
C ARG A 146 -6.46 8.90 21.39
N MET A 147 -5.31 9.57 21.31
CA MET A 147 -4.54 10.01 22.48
C MET A 147 -5.35 10.93 23.40
N VAL A 148 -6.10 11.87 22.83
CA VAL A 148 -6.97 12.80 23.59
C VAL A 148 -8.18 12.08 24.19
N ARG A 149 -8.79 11.14 23.46
CA ARG A 149 -10.01 10.44 23.90
C ARG A 149 -9.76 9.35 24.94
N VAL A 150 -8.57 8.76 24.95
CA VAL A 150 -8.25 7.60 25.81
C VAL A 150 -7.06 7.93 26.68
N SER A 151 -5.84 7.75 26.17
CA SER A 151 -4.59 8.24 26.76
C SER A 151 -3.43 8.02 25.78
N PRO A 152 -2.32 8.75 25.92
CA PRO A 152 -1.10 8.47 25.16
C PRO A 152 -0.61 7.03 25.31
N GLU A 153 -0.59 6.50 26.55
CA GLU A 153 -0.06 5.17 26.86
C GLU A 153 -0.90 4.06 26.22
N GLN A 154 -2.22 4.12 26.35
CA GLN A 154 -3.13 3.14 25.75
C GLN A 154 -3.10 3.22 24.22
N THR A 155 -3.01 4.42 23.66
CA THR A 155 -2.91 4.60 22.21
C THR A 155 -1.61 4.01 21.66
N LEU A 156 -0.49 4.17 22.37
CA LEU A 156 0.78 3.54 22.01
C LEU A 156 0.67 2.02 22.04
N TYR A 157 0.11 1.47 23.12
CA TYR A 157 -0.09 0.03 23.27
C TYR A 157 -0.96 -0.57 22.15
N GLU A 158 -2.10 0.04 21.82
CA GLU A 158 -2.96 -0.37 20.70
C GLU A 158 -2.21 -0.38 19.37
N ASN A 159 -1.37 0.62 19.11
CA ASN A 159 -0.58 0.69 17.88
C ASN A 159 0.53 -0.37 17.83
N LEU A 160 1.20 -0.65 18.95
CA LEU A 160 2.21 -1.71 19.02
C LEU A 160 1.59 -3.09 18.80
N MET A 161 0.47 -3.38 19.47
CA MET A 161 -0.26 -4.63 19.28
C MET A 161 -0.71 -4.77 17.83
N ARG A 162 -1.30 -3.73 17.25
CA ARG A 162 -1.66 -3.71 15.82
C ARG A 162 -0.49 -4.07 14.91
N THR A 163 0.72 -3.60 15.19
CA THR A 163 1.91 -3.97 14.40
C THR A 163 2.38 -5.41 14.64
N ALA A 164 2.23 -5.92 15.86
CA ALA A 164 2.61 -7.30 16.22
C ALA A 164 1.75 -8.35 15.51
N GLY A 165 0.52 -8.00 15.10
CA GLY A 165 -0.36 -8.91 14.37
C GLY A 165 0.05 -9.23 12.93
N TYR A 166 1.08 -8.56 12.38
CA TYR A 166 1.49 -8.65 10.98
C TYR A 166 0.30 -8.51 10.01
N ALA A 167 0.46 -8.83 8.72
CA ALA A 167 -0.58 -8.61 7.71
C ALA A 167 -1.94 -9.28 7.99
N LYS A 168 -1.97 -10.33 8.81
CA LYS A 168 -3.15 -11.21 8.94
C LYS A 168 -3.95 -11.01 10.22
N ASN A 169 -3.29 -10.71 11.34
CA ASN A 169 -3.93 -10.51 12.64
C ASN A 169 -3.81 -9.06 13.13
N THR A 170 -3.50 -8.10 12.25
CA THR A 170 -3.45 -6.65 12.57
C THR A 170 -4.68 -6.20 13.37
N ASN A 171 -5.87 -6.55 12.90
CA ASN A 171 -7.12 -6.15 13.55
C ASN A 171 -7.38 -6.93 14.84
N SER A 172 -7.08 -8.22 14.88
CA SER A 172 -7.25 -9.07 16.05
C SER A 172 -6.39 -8.61 17.22
N PHE A 173 -5.10 -8.32 16.97
CA PHE A 173 -4.22 -7.77 18.01
C PHE A 173 -4.64 -6.36 18.44
N HIS A 174 -5.14 -5.54 17.51
CA HIS A 174 -5.65 -4.21 17.87
C HIS A 174 -6.90 -4.30 18.75
N GLU A 175 -7.79 -5.25 18.48
CA GLU A 175 -8.97 -5.49 19.32
C GLU A 175 -8.60 -6.09 20.67
N LEU A 176 -7.64 -7.03 20.70
CA LEU A 176 -7.08 -7.56 21.95
C LEU A 176 -6.58 -6.43 22.85
N ALA A 177 -5.88 -5.44 22.29
CA ALA A 177 -5.39 -4.30 23.03
C ALA A 177 -6.51 -3.39 23.60
N ARG A 178 -7.69 -3.40 22.97
CA ARG A 178 -8.88 -2.68 23.43
C ARG A 178 -9.65 -3.47 24.49
N CYS A 179 -9.70 -4.79 24.37
CA CYS A 179 -10.30 -5.70 25.35
C CYS A 179 -9.45 -5.82 26.63
N LEU A 180 -8.13 -5.67 26.51
CA LEU A 180 -7.18 -5.71 27.62
C LEU A 180 -6.35 -4.40 27.67
N PRO A 181 -6.92 -3.29 28.18
CA PRO A 181 -6.18 -2.04 28.34
C PRO A 181 -4.87 -2.21 29.12
N ILE A 182 -3.85 -1.44 28.73
CA ILE A 182 -2.50 -1.51 29.32
C ILE A 182 -2.50 -1.27 30.85
N ALA A 183 -3.42 -0.44 31.33
CA ALA A 183 -3.58 -0.18 32.75
C ALA A 183 -3.95 -1.46 33.53
N TRP A 184 -4.75 -2.36 32.95
CA TRP A 184 -5.15 -3.61 33.59
C TRP A 184 -4.01 -4.60 33.66
N ILE A 185 -3.21 -4.69 32.61
CA ILE A 185 -1.96 -5.49 32.63
C ILE A 185 -1.07 -4.96 33.76
N ARG A 186 -0.84 -3.64 33.82
CA ARG A 186 -0.02 -3.04 34.88
C ARG A 186 -0.58 -3.30 36.27
N THR A 187 -1.86 -3.06 36.52
CA THR A 187 -2.45 -3.24 37.85
C THR A 187 -2.48 -4.71 38.27
N GLY A 188 -2.83 -5.62 37.37
CA GLY A 188 -2.91 -7.06 37.64
C GLY A 188 -1.54 -7.68 37.88
N THR A 189 -0.55 -7.37 37.04
CA THR A 189 0.75 -8.07 37.06
C THR A 189 1.82 -7.36 37.90
N HIS A 190 1.60 -6.13 38.37
CA HIS A 190 2.56 -5.45 39.26
C HIS A 190 2.64 -6.08 40.65
N ARG A 191 1.61 -6.84 41.06
CA ARG A 191 1.62 -7.58 42.33
C ARG A 191 2.53 -8.82 42.30
N GLU A 192 2.86 -9.29 41.11
CA GLU A 192 3.72 -10.46 40.89
C GLU A 192 5.19 -10.10 41.03
N LYS A 193 5.97 -11.06 41.55
CA LYS A 193 7.43 -11.01 41.54
C LYS A 193 7.95 -10.98 40.10
N ASP A 194 9.14 -10.41 39.89
CA ASP A 194 9.69 -10.21 38.54
C ASP A 194 9.83 -11.51 37.73
N ASP A 195 10.16 -12.63 38.38
CA ASP A 195 10.25 -13.96 37.78
C ASP A 195 8.89 -14.56 37.38
N GLN A 196 7.79 -14.10 37.99
CA GLN A 196 6.42 -14.57 37.75
C GLN A 196 5.61 -13.63 36.86
N ARG A 197 6.04 -12.37 36.73
CA ARG A 197 5.34 -11.32 35.98
C ARG A 197 5.14 -11.66 34.51
N THR A 198 6.13 -12.25 33.86
CA THR A 198 6.03 -12.68 32.45
C THR A 198 4.90 -13.68 32.25
N MET A 199 4.80 -14.68 33.15
CA MET A 199 3.76 -15.69 33.07
C MET A 199 2.37 -15.08 33.33
N ALA A 200 2.26 -14.14 34.26
CA ALA A 200 1.00 -13.42 34.49
C ALA A 200 0.57 -12.60 33.27
N ILE A 201 1.50 -11.88 32.63
CA ILE A 201 1.24 -11.13 31.39
C ILE A 201 0.79 -12.08 30.27
N GLN A 202 1.46 -13.23 30.11
CA GLN A 202 1.08 -14.26 29.13
C GLN A 202 -0.32 -14.80 29.39
N ALA A 203 -0.65 -15.10 30.65
CA ALA A 203 -1.97 -15.62 31.04
C ALA A 203 -3.09 -14.65 30.69
N VAL A 204 -2.94 -13.36 31.02
CA VAL A 204 -3.96 -12.35 30.69
C VAL A 204 -4.06 -12.08 29.21
N LEU A 205 -2.95 -12.07 28.46
CA LEU A 205 -2.98 -11.87 27.01
C LEU A 205 -3.64 -13.04 26.28
N ILE A 206 -3.27 -14.27 26.61
CA ILE A 206 -3.80 -15.49 25.96
C ILE A 206 -5.27 -15.70 26.35
N GLY A 207 -5.61 -15.49 27.62
CA GLY A 207 -6.99 -15.60 28.10
C GLY A 207 -7.90 -14.50 27.54
N ALA A 208 -7.42 -13.26 27.43
CA ALA A 208 -8.15 -12.19 26.77
C ALA A 208 -8.32 -12.44 25.27
N ALA A 209 -7.35 -13.11 24.64
CA ALA A 209 -7.44 -13.54 23.25
C ALA A 209 -8.43 -14.69 23.01
N GLY A 210 -8.90 -15.38 24.06
CA GLY A 210 -9.79 -16.53 23.91
C GLY A 210 -9.07 -17.80 23.47
N LEU A 211 -7.77 -17.90 23.72
CA LEU A 211 -6.90 -18.94 23.17
C LEU A 211 -6.44 -19.98 24.19
N LEU A 212 -6.92 -19.89 25.43
CA LEU A 212 -6.71 -20.94 26.41
C LEU A 212 -7.51 -22.20 26.03
N PRO A 213 -7.02 -23.41 26.33
CA PRO A 213 -7.75 -24.64 26.07
C PRO A 213 -9.19 -24.62 26.62
N SER A 214 -9.41 -24.09 27.83
CA SER A 214 -10.73 -23.98 28.45
C SER A 214 -11.72 -23.08 27.68
N GLN A 215 -11.22 -22.22 26.79
CA GLN A 215 -11.99 -21.26 26.00
C GLN A 215 -12.26 -21.75 24.58
N ARG A 216 -11.64 -22.86 24.16
CA ARG A 216 -11.72 -23.40 22.80
C ARG A 216 -12.64 -24.61 22.74
N LEU A 217 -13.35 -24.77 21.62
CA LEU A 217 -14.35 -25.83 21.43
C LEU A 217 -13.77 -27.20 21.03
N ALA A 218 -12.48 -27.27 20.68
CA ALA A 218 -11.84 -28.49 20.16
C ALA A 218 -11.07 -29.26 21.26
N ASP A 219 -11.25 -30.58 21.30
CA ASP A 219 -10.70 -31.57 22.25
C ASP A 219 -9.34 -31.20 22.86
N SER A 220 -9.35 -30.77 24.13
CA SER A 220 -8.19 -30.31 24.88
C SER A 220 -7.42 -31.43 25.60
N SER A 221 -7.67 -32.70 25.29
CA SER A 221 -7.30 -33.81 26.17
C SER A 221 -5.81 -34.15 26.22
N THR A 222 -4.95 -33.51 25.42
CA THR A 222 -3.48 -33.74 25.47
C THR A 222 -2.65 -32.47 25.67
N THR A 223 -3.18 -31.28 25.38
CA THR A 223 -2.43 -30.01 25.50
C THR A 223 -2.71 -29.29 26.82
N GLY A 224 -3.86 -29.55 27.46
CA GLY A 224 -4.22 -28.98 28.76
C GLY A 224 -3.38 -29.49 29.93
N ASP A 225 -2.73 -30.65 29.79
CA ASP A 225 -1.95 -31.29 30.87
C ASP A 225 -0.53 -30.75 31.00
N HIS A 226 -0.08 -29.88 30.09
CA HIS A 226 1.26 -29.32 30.17
C HIS A 226 1.35 -28.31 31.34
N PRO A 227 2.35 -28.39 32.25
CA PRO A 227 2.42 -27.53 33.44
C PRO A 227 2.37 -26.03 33.14
N TYR A 228 3.01 -25.58 32.06
CA TYR A 228 2.91 -24.20 31.59
C TYR A 228 1.47 -23.77 31.26
N VAL A 229 0.69 -24.63 30.61
CA VAL A 229 -0.70 -24.33 30.20
C VAL A 229 -1.62 -24.31 31.41
N GLN A 230 -1.45 -25.26 32.34
CA GLN A 230 -2.18 -25.26 33.62
C GLN A 230 -1.91 -23.98 34.42
N GLU A 231 -0.68 -23.51 34.41
CA GLU A 231 -0.29 -22.28 35.09
C GLU A 231 -0.93 -21.03 34.45
N LEU A 232 -1.04 -20.99 33.11
CA LEU A 232 -1.77 -19.92 32.42
C LEU A 232 -3.26 -19.92 32.76
N GLU A 233 -3.90 -21.10 32.74
CA GLU A 233 -5.32 -21.28 33.09
C GLU A 233 -5.60 -20.84 34.53
N ALA A 234 -4.76 -21.26 35.48
CA ALA A 234 -4.88 -20.90 36.88
C ALA A 234 -4.78 -19.37 37.09
N ARG A 235 -3.79 -18.72 36.47
CA ARG A 235 -3.64 -17.27 36.54
C ARG A 235 -4.78 -16.52 35.84
N TRP A 236 -5.23 -16.98 34.68
CA TRP A 236 -6.39 -16.39 34.02
C TRP A 236 -7.66 -16.51 34.86
N GLY A 237 -7.87 -17.65 35.53
CA GLY A 237 -8.99 -17.85 36.45
C GLY A 237 -9.00 -16.86 37.63
N ALA A 238 -7.83 -16.38 38.04
CA ALA A 238 -7.72 -15.32 39.05
C ALA A 238 -7.92 -13.92 38.44
N TYR A 239 -7.16 -13.57 37.40
CA TYR A 239 -7.11 -12.22 36.86
C TYR A 239 -8.29 -11.85 35.96
N GLY A 240 -8.79 -12.78 35.15
CA GLY A 240 -9.87 -12.56 34.19
C GLY A 240 -11.14 -12.02 34.85
N PRO A 241 -11.67 -12.69 35.90
CA PRO A 241 -12.81 -12.20 36.67
C PRO A 241 -12.50 -10.92 37.46
N GLU A 242 -11.34 -10.82 38.12
CA GLU A 242 -10.95 -9.64 38.92
C GLU A 242 -10.96 -8.36 38.08
N LEU A 243 -10.43 -8.44 36.86
CA LEU A 243 -10.31 -7.30 35.94
C LEU A 243 -11.51 -7.17 34.99
N SER A 244 -12.52 -8.05 35.11
CA SER A 244 -13.69 -8.09 34.22
C SER A 244 -13.30 -8.09 32.73
N ILE A 245 -12.25 -8.84 32.38
CA ILE A 245 -11.72 -8.86 31.02
C ILE A 245 -12.69 -9.60 30.10
N ARG A 246 -13.17 -8.90 29.08
CA ARG A 246 -13.92 -9.54 28.00
C ARG A 246 -12.96 -10.34 27.13
N SER A 247 -13.14 -11.66 27.10
CA SER A 247 -12.40 -12.54 26.19
C SER A 247 -12.92 -12.42 24.75
N MET A 248 -12.00 -12.47 23.79
CA MET A 248 -12.26 -12.62 22.36
C MET A 248 -12.62 -14.07 22.02
N ASP A 249 -13.01 -14.33 20.77
CA ASP A 249 -13.29 -15.68 20.28
C ASP A 249 -12.10 -16.20 19.45
N GLU A 250 -11.85 -17.51 19.47
CA GLU A 250 -10.82 -18.14 18.64
C GLU A 250 -10.97 -17.77 17.15
N LYS A 251 -12.21 -17.62 16.65
CA LYS A 251 -12.48 -17.25 15.26
C LYS A 251 -12.03 -15.84 14.89
N ASP A 252 -11.73 -15.00 15.87
CA ASP A 252 -11.19 -13.66 15.64
C ASP A 252 -9.71 -13.72 15.19
N TRP A 253 -9.10 -14.90 15.19
CA TRP A 253 -7.69 -15.13 14.88
C TRP A 253 -7.50 -16.00 13.63
N LEU A 254 -6.55 -15.59 12.77
CA LEU A 254 -6.09 -16.41 11.66
C LEU A 254 -4.84 -17.19 12.08
N PHE A 255 -5.01 -18.49 12.31
CA PHE A 255 -3.92 -19.42 12.58
C PHE A 255 -3.41 -20.05 11.29
N PHE A 256 -2.09 -20.11 11.15
CA PHE A 256 -1.46 -20.94 10.12
C PHE A 256 -1.08 -22.27 10.75
N ALA A 257 -1.38 -23.36 10.07
CA ALA A 257 -0.49 -24.50 10.13
C ALA A 257 0.84 -24.01 9.58
N TYR A 258 1.85 -23.84 10.43
CA TYR A 258 3.21 -23.71 9.92
C TYR A 258 3.47 -24.97 9.11
N ALA A 259 3.54 -24.84 7.78
CA ALA A 259 4.09 -25.86 6.92
C ALA A 259 5.61 -25.92 7.18
N HIS A 260 6.00 -26.50 8.31
CA HIS A 260 7.31 -27.08 8.51
C HIS A 260 7.19 -28.30 9.43
N SER A 261 7.49 -29.43 8.80
CA SER A 261 7.58 -30.78 9.35
C SER A 261 8.72 -30.91 10.36
N ILE A 262 8.56 -30.40 11.57
CA ILE A 262 9.51 -30.65 12.68
C ILE A 262 8.90 -31.48 13.81
N PHE A 263 7.59 -31.73 13.80
CA PHE A 263 6.95 -32.70 14.69
C PHE A 263 6.13 -33.72 13.90
N ARG A 264 6.83 -34.57 13.14
CA ARG A 264 6.43 -35.97 13.02
C ARG A 264 7.30 -36.73 14.02
N ALA A 265 6.70 -37.08 15.15
CA ALA A 265 7.14 -38.24 15.93
C ALA A 265 6.89 -39.52 15.12
#